data_AF-A0AAW5TJC5-F1
#
_entry.id   AF-A0AAW5TJC5-F1
#
_cell.length_a   1.000
_cell.length_b   1.000
_cell.length_c   1.000
_cell.angle_alpha   90.00
_cell.angle_beta   90.00
_cell.angle_gamma   90.00
#
_symmetry.space_group_name_H-M   'P 1'
#
loop_
_entity.id
_entity.type
_entity.pdbx_description
1 polymer ?
#
loop_
_entity_poly.entity_id
_entity_poly.type
_entity_poly.pdbx_seq_one_letter_code
_entity_poly.pdbx_strand_id
1 'polypeptide(L)'
;KYGRSWDPQRQSYGYTDSMRVYFADIDAALAAMRTDLPARFGPAAAQLPTILYGHSTGGLTATLYAGSRRGTDLAGLVLNSPWL
;
A
#
# COMPACT_ATOMS: atom_id res chain seq x y z
N LYS A 1 6.54 -14.58 13.92
CA LYS A 1 5.85 -15.25 12.79
C LYS A 1 4.57 -14.46 12.48
N TYR A 2 4.38 -13.95 11.26
CA TYR A 2 3.22 -13.13 10.88
C TYR A 2 2.40 -13.88 9.81
N GLY A 3 1.06 -13.83 9.88
CA GLY A 3 0.12 -14.37 8.88
C GLY A 3 -0.58 -15.72 9.21
N ARG A 4 -1.43 -16.20 8.29
CA ARG A 4 -2.49 -17.23 8.51
C ARG A 4 -2.03 -18.68 8.23
N SER A 5 -0.99 -19.16 8.92
CA SER A 5 -0.53 -20.57 8.78
C SER A 5 -1.23 -21.53 9.75
N TRP A 6 -1.50 -22.76 9.29
CA TRP A 6 -2.06 -23.88 10.07
C TRP A 6 -1.08 -25.08 10.17
N ASP A 7 0.22 -24.85 9.92
CA ASP A 7 1.26 -25.89 9.98
C ASP A 7 1.93 -25.89 11.37
N PRO A 8 1.75 -26.95 12.18
CA PRO A 8 2.27 -27.02 13.55
C PRO A 8 3.80 -27.07 13.64
N GLN A 9 4.54 -27.33 12.55
CA GLN A 9 5.95 -27.70 12.64
C GLN A 9 6.93 -26.69 12.03
N ARG A 10 6.73 -26.11 10.83
CA ARG A 10 7.85 -25.37 10.18
C ARG A 10 7.54 -24.15 9.31
N GLN A 11 6.30 -23.65 9.23
CA GLN A 11 5.99 -22.48 8.41
C GLN A 11 5.58 -21.24 9.23
N SER A 12 5.81 -20.06 8.64
CA SER A 12 5.38 -18.75 9.13
C SER A 12 4.76 -18.01 7.96
N TYR A 13 3.65 -18.53 7.45
CA TYR A 13 3.04 -18.03 6.22
C TYR A 13 2.71 -16.54 6.33
N GLY A 14 3.32 -15.70 5.49
CA GLY A 14 3.21 -14.24 5.58
C GLY A 14 4.28 -13.57 6.45
N TYR A 15 5.29 -14.30 6.92
CA TYR A 15 6.44 -13.72 7.59
C TYR A 15 7.28 -12.91 6.60
N THR A 16 7.63 -11.71 7.02
CA THR A 16 8.61 -10.85 6.36
C THR A 16 9.43 -10.16 7.43
N ASP A 17 10.70 -9.91 7.13
CA ASP A 17 11.62 -9.13 7.96
C ASP A 17 11.52 -7.61 7.65
N SER A 18 10.78 -7.23 6.61
CA SER A 18 10.69 -5.85 6.15
C SER A 18 9.36 -5.53 5.48
N MET A 19 8.67 -4.50 5.96
CA MET A 19 7.44 -4.00 5.31
C MET A 19 7.67 -3.45 3.89
N ARG A 20 8.93 -3.20 3.50
CA ARG A 20 9.27 -2.68 2.16
C ARG A 20 8.94 -3.67 1.05
N VAL A 21 8.80 -4.97 1.34
CA VAL A 21 8.40 -5.96 0.34
C VAL A 21 7.06 -5.60 -0.31
N TYR A 22 6.16 -4.96 0.45
CA TYR A 22 4.84 -4.55 -0.04
C TYR A 22 4.86 -3.28 -0.89
N PHE A 23 6.00 -2.58 -0.99
CA PHE A 23 6.06 -1.31 -1.70
C PHE A 23 5.91 -1.50 -3.22
N ALA A 24 6.45 -2.58 -3.76
CA ALA A 24 6.36 -2.88 -5.19
C ALA A 24 4.90 -3.07 -5.62
N ASP A 25 4.08 -3.72 -4.78
CA ASP A 25 2.65 -3.91 -5.07
C ASP A 25 1.89 -2.58 -5.03
N ILE A 26 2.23 -1.69 -4.09
CA ILE A 26 1.64 -0.34 -4.03
C ILE A 26 2.05 0.47 -5.27
N ASP A 27 3.32 0.43 -5.67
CA ASP A 27 3.80 1.12 -6.89
C ASP A 27 3.07 0.59 -8.14
N ALA A 28 2.91 -0.72 -8.25
CA ALA A 28 2.19 -1.35 -9.34
C ALA A 28 0.72 -0.93 -9.39
N ALA A 29 0.05 -0.87 -8.22
CA ALA A 29 -1.32 -0.40 -8.12
C ALA A 29 -1.47 1.07 -8.56
N LEU A 30 -0.55 1.94 -8.14
CA LEU A 30 -0.54 3.35 -8.57
C LEU A 30 -0.32 3.49 -10.07
N ALA A 31 0.60 2.71 -10.64
CA ALA A 31 0.85 2.69 -12.08
C ALA A 31 -0.38 2.22 -12.88
N ALA A 32 -1.07 1.19 -12.38
CA ALA A 32 -2.32 0.71 -12.97
C ALA A 32 -3.41 1.79 -12.91
N MET A 33 -3.60 2.44 -11.76
CA MET A 33 -4.58 3.53 -11.60
C MET A 33 -4.36 4.68 -12.59
N ARG A 34 -3.11 5.06 -12.84
CA ARG A 34 -2.75 6.13 -13.81
C ARG A 34 -3.18 5.81 -15.24
N THR A 35 -3.23 4.53 -15.59
CA THR A 35 -3.64 4.07 -16.93
C THR A 35 -5.15 3.83 -17.00
N ASP A 36 -5.70 3.16 -15.99
CA ASP A 36 -7.07 2.68 -15.98
C ASP A 36 -8.09 3.80 -15.75
N LEU A 37 -7.80 4.75 -14.86
CA LEU A 37 -8.77 5.80 -14.51
C LEU A 37 -9.08 6.71 -15.71
N PRO A 38 -8.09 7.21 -16.48
CA PRO A 38 -8.39 8.03 -17.66
C PRO A 38 -9.13 7.25 -18.75
N ALA A 39 -8.80 5.96 -18.93
CA ALA A 39 -9.47 5.10 -19.91
C ALA A 39 -10.95 4.87 -19.56
N ARG A 40 -11.29 4.77 -18.27
CA ARG A 40 -12.65 4.49 -17.81
C ARG A 40 -13.51 5.73 -17.57
N PHE A 41 -12.90 6.83 -17.13
CA PHE A 41 -13.60 8.02 -16.63
C PHE A 41 -13.22 9.31 -17.37
N GLY A 42 -12.43 9.22 -18.44
CA GLY A 42 -12.00 10.35 -19.25
C GLY A 42 -10.72 11.02 -18.74
N PRO A 43 -10.09 11.90 -19.55
CA PRO A 43 -8.74 12.43 -19.29
C PRO A 43 -8.61 13.22 -17.98
N ALA A 44 -9.69 13.83 -17.49
CA ALA A 44 -9.70 14.55 -16.22
C ALA A 44 -9.41 13.64 -15.02
N ALA A 45 -9.71 12.34 -15.11
CA ALA A 45 -9.47 11.38 -14.04
C ALA A 45 -7.98 11.16 -13.75
N ALA A 46 -7.08 11.53 -14.69
CA ALA A 46 -5.62 11.47 -14.48
C ALA A 46 -5.14 12.43 -13.38
N GLN A 47 -5.91 13.48 -13.07
CA GLN A 47 -5.55 14.53 -12.13
C GLN A 47 -6.20 14.34 -10.76
N LEU A 48 -6.94 13.25 -10.54
CA LEU A 48 -7.58 13.00 -9.25
C LEU A 48 -6.52 12.85 -8.15
N PRO A 49 -6.74 13.47 -6.97
CA PRO A 49 -5.80 13.35 -5.86
C PRO A 49 -5.73 11.89 -5.39
N THR A 50 -4.52 11.36 -5.28
CA THR A 50 -4.31 10.00 -4.78
C THR A 50 -4.19 10.01 -3.26
N ILE A 51 -5.08 9.30 -2.58
CA ILE A 51 -5.05 9.14 -1.12
C ILE A 51 -4.69 7.70 -0.79
N LEU A 52 -3.67 7.50 0.05
CA LEU A 52 -3.33 6.18 0.57
C LEU A 52 -4.09 5.93 1.87
N TYR A 53 -4.75 4.78 1.98
CA TYR A 53 -5.47 4.38 3.19
C TYR A 53 -4.88 3.10 3.75
N GLY A 54 -4.60 3.07 5.06
CA GLY A 54 -4.04 1.90 5.74
C GLY A 54 -4.77 1.57 7.04
N HIS A 55 -5.08 0.28 7.24
CA HIS A 55 -5.67 -0.24 8.47
C HIS A 55 -4.74 -1.25 9.15
N SER A 56 -4.65 -1.24 10.49
CA SER A 56 -3.81 -2.17 11.26
C SER A 56 -2.37 -2.20 10.73
N THR A 57 -1.82 -3.38 10.39
CA THR A 57 -0.51 -3.53 9.74
C THR A 57 -0.41 -2.74 8.43
N GLY A 58 -1.50 -2.62 7.68
CA GLY A 58 -1.54 -1.79 6.48
C GLY A 58 -1.29 -0.31 6.78
N GLY A 59 -1.62 0.16 8.00
CA GLY A 59 -1.27 1.50 8.48
C GLY A 59 0.24 1.70 8.65
N LEU A 60 0.96 0.71 9.19
CA LEU A 60 2.42 0.72 9.25
C LEU A 60 3.01 0.81 7.84
N THR A 61 2.58 -0.12 6.97
CA THR A 61 3.07 -0.22 5.61
C THR A 61 2.82 1.06 4.83
N ALA A 62 1.62 1.62 4.91
CA ALA A 62 1.26 2.87 4.24
C ALA A 62 2.07 4.07 4.75
N THR A 63 2.30 4.15 6.06
CA THR A 63 3.13 5.20 6.68
C THR A 63 4.59 5.12 6.24
N LEU A 64 5.18 3.93 6.26
CA LEU A 64 6.55 3.71 5.80
C LEU A 64 6.68 3.98 4.29
N TYR A 65 5.70 3.56 3.50
CA TYR A 65 5.66 3.80 2.06
C TYR A 65 5.64 5.31 1.77
N ALA A 66 4.68 6.04 2.35
CA ALA A 66 4.55 7.48 2.18
C ALA A 66 5.81 8.23 2.68
N GLY A 67 6.37 7.83 3.82
CA GLY A 67 7.59 8.41 4.36
C GLY A 67 8.83 8.20 3.48
N SER A 68 8.91 7.07 2.76
CA SER A 68 10.00 6.79 1.82
C SER A 68 9.88 7.53 0.48
N ARG A 69 8.70 8.11 0.20
CA ARG A 69 8.33 8.77 -1.06
C ARG A 69 7.87 10.21 -0.82
N ARG A 70 8.44 10.87 0.20
CA ARG A 70 8.17 12.29 0.49
C ARG A 70 8.42 13.11 -0.78
N GLY A 71 7.39 13.84 -1.23
CA GLY A 71 7.45 14.66 -2.45
C GLY A 71 6.89 13.99 -3.72
N THR A 72 6.38 12.77 -3.67
CA THR A 72 5.65 12.13 -4.79
C THR A 72 4.13 12.40 -4.75
N ASP A 73 3.42 11.96 -5.79
CA ASP A 73 1.99 12.19 -6.11
C ASP A 73 0.92 11.71 -5.10
N LEU A 74 1.24 11.54 -3.82
CA LEU A 74 0.25 11.25 -2.78
C LEU A 74 -0.28 12.58 -2.22
N ALA A 75 -1.58 12.82 -2.39
CA ALA A 75 -2.27 13.98 -1.85
C ALA A 75 -2.58 13.84 -0.35
N GLY A 76 -2.55 12.61 0.20
CA GLY A 76 -2.80 12.38 1.61
C GLY A 76 -2.65 10.92 2.04
N LEU A 77 -2.64 10.74 3.37
CA LEU A 77 -2.57 9.45 4.04
C LEU A 77 -3.66 9.39 5.11
N VAL A 78 -4.48 8.35 5.07
CA VAL A 78 -5.53 8.07 6.07
C VAL A 78 -5.17 6.79 6.82
N LEU A 79 -5.12 6.89 8.15
CA LEU A 79 -4.75 5.78 9.02
C LEU A 79 -5.94 5.38 9.88
N ASN A 80 -6.36 4.11 9.80
CA ASN A 80 -7.44 3.56 10.60
C ASN A 80 -6.91 2.49 11.56
N SER A 81 -6.86 2.81 12.85
CA SER A 81 -6.30 1.92 13.89
C SER A 81 -4.95 1.31 13.45
N PRO A 82 -3.96 2.15 13.09
CA PRO A 82 -2.69 1.68 12.56
C PRO A 82 -1.85 1.02 13.65
N TRP A 83 -1.00 0.08 13.26
CA TRP A 83 0.07 -0.43 14.11
C TRP A 83 1.34 0.41 13.83
N LEU A 84 1.66 1.41 14.66
CA LEU A 84 2.86 2.25 14.52
C LEU A 84 3.86 2.00 15.65
#